data_AF-A0A093Y299-F1
#
_entry.id   AF-A0A093Y299-F1
#
_cell.length_a   1.000
_cell.length_b   1.000
_cell.length_c   1.000
_cell.angle_alpha   90.00
_cell.angle_beta   90.00
_cell.angle_gamma   90.00
#
_symmetry.space_group_name_H-M   'P 1'
#
loop_
_entity.id
_entity.type
_entity.pdbx_description
1 polymer ?
#
loop_
_entity_poly.entity_id
_entity_poly.type
_entity_poly.pdbx_seq_one_letter_code
_entity_poly.pdbx_strand_id
1 'polypeptide(L)'
;MLSMIRRLSPTRYIYRTYLVSSGDAFSTLKAIDFERSLSGADTTAAADKGGDVVRGRGFEILTVPRARRIHQPLYTAPLTSLLCLLSCLRFLTPSHPRQTLQYTLPTAPKGVATYTPTSPDVILTNGPATGVLVLIAAFVLRFLGIVGGERMRGVYVESWARVGGLSLSGRIIEGMGLAERFLVQWEPGLGRNGREEEIVETGKVVGKRRGRREWRGFLVE
;
A
#
# COMPACT_ATOMS: atom_id res chain seq x y z
N MET A 1 -4.04 5.68 6.76
CA MET A 1 -4.04 4.45 5.93
C MET A 1 -5.37 3.72 6.02
N LEU A 2 -5.72 3.08 7.13
CA LEU A 2 -7.01 2.34 7.23
C LEU A 2 -8.25 3.23 7.00
N SER A 3 -8.23 4.50 7.45
CA SER A 3 -9.31 5.45 7.13
C SER A 3 -9.50 5.71 5.63
N MET A 4 -8.42 5.71 4.84
CA MET A 4 -8.54 5.81 3.38
C MET A 4 -9.12 4.54 2.78
N ILE A 5 -8.69 3.37 3.27
CA ILE A 5 -9.19 2.07 2.80
C ILE A 5 -10.68 1.91 3.13
N ARG A 6 -11.16 2.46 4.26
CA ARG A 6 -12.60 2.50 4.62
C ARG A 6 -13.47 3.19 3.58
N ARG A 7 -12.94 4.20 2.88
CA ARG A 7 -13.66 4.93 1.82
C ARG A 7 -13.56 4.26 0.45
N LEU A 8 -12.76 3.21 0.30
CA LEU A 8 -12.71 2.41 -0.92
C LEU A 8 -13.85 1.39 -0.94
N SER A 9 -14.53 1.27 -2.08
CA SER A 9 -15.65 0.33 -2.22
C SER A 9 -15.14 -1.13 -2.13
N PRO A 10 -15.61 -1.93 -1.16
CA PRO A 10 -15.17 -3.32 -1.00
C PRO A 10 -15.60 -4.21 -2.17
N THR A 11 -16.61 -3.80 -2.94
CA THR A 11 -17.07 -4.46 -4.18
C THR A 11 -16.11 -4.31 -5.35
N ARG A 12 -15.33 -3.22 -5.39
CA ARG A 12 -14.31 -2.99 -6.43
C ARG A 12 -12.95 -3.54 -6.01
N TYR A 13 -12.59 -3.37 -4.75
CA TYR A 13 -11.31 -3.83 -4.19
C TYR A 13 -11.55 -5.08 -3.34
N ILE A 14 -11.89 -6.17 -4.04
CA ILE A 14 -12.35 -7.42 -3.44
C ILE A 14 -11.25 -8.21 -2.70
N TYR A 15 -9.99 -7.98 -3.04
CA TYR A 15 -8.84 -8.64 -2.41
C TYR A 15 -7.85 -7.61 -1.89
N ARG A 16 -7.45 -7.74 -0.62
CA ARG A 16 -6.59 -6.78 0.06
C ARG A 16 -5.35 -7.47 0.62
N THR A 17 -4.18 -6.99 0.23
CA THR A 17 -2.89 -7.46 0.73
C THR A 17 -2.32 -6.40 1.68
N TYR A 18 -2.17 -6.74 2.95
CA TYR A 18 -1.55 -5.88 3.96
C TYR A 18 -0.09 -6.26 4.13
N LEU A 19 0.82 -5.37 3.75
CA LEU A 19 2.25 -5.59 3.95
C LEU A 19 2.70 -4.88 5.23
N VAL A 20 3.18 -5.67 6.19
CA VAL A 20 3.55 -5.23 7.55
C VAL A 20 5.02 -5.52 7.80
N SER A 21 5.73 -4.64 8.52
CA SER A 21 7.13 -4.89 8.89
C SER A 21 7.25 -5.83 10.09
N SER A 22 8.32 -6.62 10.13
CA SER A 22 8.60 -7.51 11.25
C SER A 22 8.69 -6.73 12.58
N GLY A 23 8.00 -7.25 13.60
CA GLY A 23 7.87 -6.61 14.91
C GLY A 23 6.78 -5.55 15.03
N ASP A 24 5.97 -5.30 13.99
CA ASP A 24 4.82 -4.40 14.05
C ASP A 24 3.50 -5.18 14.25
N ALA A 25 3.35 -5.76 15.44
CA ALA A 25 2.14 -6.49 15.82
C ALA A 25 0.90 -5.58 15.82
N PHE A 26 1.07 -4.28 16.10
CA PHE A 26 -0.02 -3.33 16.18
C PHE A 26 -0.69 -3.10 14.82
N SER A 27 0.10 -2.95 13.74
CA SER A 27 -0.45 -2.83 12.39
C SER A 27 -1.15 -4.11 11.95
N THR A 28 -0.61 -5.29 12.31
CA THR A 28 -1.24 -6.58 12.05
C THR A 28 -2.60 -6.69 12.73
N LEU A 29 -2.69 -6.38 14.03
CA LEU A 29 -3.94 -6.42 14.79
C LEU A 29 -4.98 -5.47 14.20
N LYS A 30 -4.58 -4.23 13.87
CA LYS A 30 -5.48 -3.26 13.25
C LYS A 30 -6.01 -3.69 11.88
N ALA A 31 -5.19 -4.37 11.08
CA ALA A 31 -5.63 -4.92 9.80
C ALA A 31 -6.66 -6.04 10.01
N ILE A 32 -6.40 -6.94 10.98
CA ILE A 32 -7.35 -8.00 11.34
C ILE A 32 -8.67 -7.42 11.84
N ASP A 33 -8.64 -6.45 12.75
CA ASP A 33 -9.85 -5.82 13.29
C ASP A 33 -10.65 -5.10 12.21
N PHE A 34 -9.96 -4.46 11.26
CA PHE A 34 -10.61 -3.83 10.12
C PHE A 34 -11.29 -4.84 9.20
N GLU A 35 -10.64 -5.96 8.88
CA GLU A 35 -11.23 -7.02 8.04
C GLU A 35 -12.37 -7.74 8.74
N ARG A 36 -12.28 -7.93 10.07
CA ARG A 36 -13.40 -8.39 10.91
C ARG A 36 -14.59 -7.45 10.83
N SER A 37 -14.36 -6.14 10.90
CA SER A 37 -15.45 -5.15 10.77
C SER A 37 -16.13 -5.15 9.39
N LEU A 38 -15.41 -5.58 8.35
CA LEU A 38 -15.91 -5.66 6.97
C LEU A 38 -16.64 -6.96 6.66
N SER A 39 -16.11 -8.10 7.14
CA SER A 39 -16.57 -9.44 6.73
C SER A 39 -17.48 -10.11 7.77
N GLY A 40 -17.48 -9.64 9.02
CA GLY A 40 -18.27 -10.20 10.12
C GLY A 40 -17.93 -11.64 10.52
N ALA A 41 -16.88 -12.23 9.92
CA ALA A 41 -16.45 -13.60 10.14
C ALA A 41 -15.07 -13.64 10.82
N ASP A 42 -14.88 -14.63 11.70
CA ASP A 42 -13.60 -14.86 12.35
C ASP A 42 -12.52 -15.27 11.35
N THR A 43 -11.41 -14.54 11.37
CA THR A 43 -10.22 -14.86 10.58
C THR A 43 -9.63 -16.19 11.04
N THR A 44 -9.70 -17.21 10.19
CA THR A 44 -8.94 -18.45 10.41
C THR A 44 -7.47 -18.15 10.10
N ALA A 45 -6.67 -17.95 11.15
CA ALA A 45 -5.23 -17.77 11.04
C ALA A 45 -4.57 -19.10 10.63
N ALA A 46 -4.67 -19.47 9.35
CA ALA A 46 -3.78 -20.47 8.78
C ALA A 46 -2.42 -19.79 8.57
N ALA A 47 -1.58 -19.81 9.62
CA ALA A 47 -0.18 -19.40 9.50
C ALA A 47 0.52 -20.40 8.59
N ASP A 48 1.09 -19.92 7.49
CA ASP A 48 1.93 -20.77 6.63
C ASP A 48 3.22 -21.16 7.37
N LYS A 49 3.90 -22.20 6.91
CA LYS A 49 5.19 -22.69 7.45
C LYS A 49 6.26 -21.59 7.36
N GLY A 50 6.30 -20.69 8.34
CA GLY A 50 7.21 -19.56 8.39
C GLY A 50 6.66 -18.34 9.14
N GLY A 51 5.35 -18.26 9.43
CA GLY A 51 4.75 -17.13 10.18
C GLY A 51 4.73 -15.80 9.41
N ASP A 52 5.35 -15.75 8.23
CA ASP A 52 5.45 -14.54 7.40
C ASP A 52 4.13 -14.20 6.68
N VAL A 53 3.24 -15.17 6.47
CA VAL A 53 1.99 -15.00 5.74
C VAL A 53 0.81 -15.45 6.58
N VAL A 54 -0.15 -14.56 6.78
CA VAL A 54 -1.44 -14.84 7.43
C VAL A 54 -2.55 -14.61 6.41
N ARG A 55 -3.40 -15.60 6.18
CA ARG A 55 -4.49 -15.50 5.19
C ARG A 55 -5.85 -15.45 5.88
N GLY A 56 -6.78 -14.72 5.27
CA GLY A 56 -8.18 -14.63 5.68
C GLY A 56 -9.10 -14.57 4.47
N ARG A 57 -10.41 -14.55 4.70
CA ARG A 57 -11.39 -14.50 3.61
C ARG A 57 -11.35 -13.13 2.92
N GLY A 58 -10.79 -13.06 1.71
CA GLY A 58 -10.71 -11.80 0.95
C GLY A 58 -9.47 -10.95 1.24
N PHE A 59 -8.55 -11.41 2.08
CA PHE A 59 -7.34 -10.67 2.39
C PHE A 59 -6.17 -11.57 2.78
N GLU A 60 -4.97 -11.00 2.74
CA GLU A 60 -3.75 -11.61 3.28
C GLU A 60 -2.90 -10.55 3.96
N ILE A 61 -2.11 -10.97 4.94
CA ILE A 61 -1.14 -10.15 5.66
C ILE A 61 0.24 -10.76 5.41
N LEU A 62 1.13 -9.96 4.83
CA LEU A 62 2.48 -10.34 4.45
C LEU A 62 3.47 -9.58 5.35
N THR A 63 4.26 -10.33 6.10
CA THR A 63 5.29 -9.78 6.98
C THR A 63 6.61 -9.72 6.23
N VAL A 64 7.20 -8.53 6.13
CA VAL A 64 8.54 -8.31 5.55
C VAL A 64 9.53 -7.94 6.64
N PRO A 65 10.82 -8.29 6.51
CA PRO A 65 11.83 -7.83 7.45
C PRO A 65 11.89 -6.30 7.44
N ARG A 66 12.07 -5.70 8.61
CA ARG A 66 12.20 -4.24 8.73
C ARG A 66 13.40 -3.73 7.93
N ALA A 67 13.17 -2.74 7.05
CA ALA A 67 14.21 -2.16 6.20
C ALA A 67 15.42 -1.63 7.00
N ARG A 68 15.15 -0.98 8.14
CA ARG A 68 16.16 -0.57 9.12
C ARG A 68 15.62 -0.76 10.52
N ARG A 69 16.37 -1.44 11.40
CA ARG A 69 16.05 -1.57 12.82
C ARG A 69 16.37 -0.29 13.58
N ILE A 70 15.70 -0.09 14.71
CA ILE A 70 16.02 1.02 15.62
C ILE A 70 17.41 0.75 16.21
N HIS A 71 18.26 1.77 16.32
CA HIS A 71 19.68 1.68 16.71
C HIS A 71 20.58 0.88 15.77
N GLN A 72 20.12 0.53 14.56
CA GLN A 72 20.97 -0.09 13.57
C GLN A 72 21.97 0.92 12.99
N PRO A 73 23.28 0.60 12.96
CA PRO A 73 24.25 1.50 12.39
C PRO A 73 24.06 1.65 10.87
N LEU A 74 24.30 2.85 10.34
CA LEU A 74 23.98 3.24 8.96
C LEU A 74 24.62 2.33 7.90
N TYR A 75 25.79 1.75 8.17
CA TYR A 75 26.49 0.88 7.22
C TYR A 75 25.89 -0.53 7.10
N THR A 76 25.15 -1.00 8.12
CA THR A 76 24.43 -2.30 8.04
C THR A 76 23.02 -2.15 7.47
N ALA A 77 22.48 -0.93 7.47
CA ALA A 77 21.13 -0.64 6.99
C ALA A 77 20.88 -1.03 5.51
N PRO A 78 21.87 -0.90 4.58
CA PRO A 78 21.70 -1.37 3.21
C PRO A 78 21.42 -2.86 3.10
N LEU A 79 22.06 -3.70 3.92
CA LEU A 79 21.85 -5.15 3.89
C LEU A 79 20.43 -5.52 4.33
N THR A 80 19.95 -4.95 5.44
CA THR A 80 18.56 -5.19 5.89
C THR A 80 17.53 -4.60 4.94
N SER A 81 17.86 -3.47 4.30
CA SER A 81 17.02 -2.87 3.26
C SER A 81 16.95 -3.75 2.03
N LEU A 82 18.06 -4.38 1.61
CA LEU A 82 18.07 -5.32 0.50
C LEU A 82 17.23 -6.56 0.81
N LEU A 83 17.33 -7.13 2.02
CA LEU A 83 16.48 -8.25 2.44
C LEU A 83 14.99 -7.87 2.43
N CYS A 84 14.66 -6.65 2.86
CA CYS A 84 13.30 -6.13 2.76
C CYS A 84 12.86 -6.00 1.31
N LEU A 85 13.72 -5.46 0.43
CA LEU A 85 13.43 -5.30 -0.99
C LEU A 85 13.19 -6.65 -1.69
N LEU A 86 14.05 -7.65 -1.45
CA LEU A 86 13.89 -9.00 -1.99
C LEU A 86 12.58 -9.65 -1.51
N SER A 87 12.20 -9.42 -0.25
CA SER A 87 10.93 -9.90 0.29
C SER A 87 9.74 -9.20 -0.39
N CYS A 88 9.82 -7.89 -0.62
CA CYS A 88 8.83 -7.14 -1.37
C CYS A 88 8.70 -7.63 -2.81
N LEU A 89 9.82 -7.88 -3.51
CA LEU A 89 9.82 -8.45 -4.86
C LEU A 89 9.12 -9.80 -4.89
N ARG A 90 9.47 -10.71 -3.97
CA ARG A 90 8.84 -12.04 -3.85
C ARG A 90 7.33 -11.96 -3.69
N PHE A 91 6.84 -11.03 -2.87
CA PHE A 91 5.41 -10.89 -2.56
C PHE A 91 4.60 -10.14 -3.64
N LEU A 92 5.23 -9.20 -4.34
CA LEU A 92 4.59 -8.44 -5.41
C LEU A 92 4.57 -9.19 -6.74
N THR A 93 5.45 -10.17 -6.95
CA THR A 93 5.53 -10.95 -8.19
C THR A 93 4.23 -11.76 -8.42
N PRO A 94 3.74 -11.90 -9.68
CA PRO A 94 2.55 -12.69 -9.99
C PRO A 94 2.61 -14.16 -9.57
N SER A 95 3.83 -14.70 -9.43
CA SER A 95 4.10 -16.07 -8.96
C SER A 95 3.84 -16.27 -7.47
N HIS A 96 3.62 -15.20 -6.70
CA HIS A 96 3.31 -15.33 -5.28
C HIS A 96 1.96 -16.07 -5.11
N PRO A 97 1.90 -17.19 -4.36
CA PRO A 97 0.66 -17.92 -4.17
C PRO A 97 -0.33 -17.08 -3.37
N ARG A 98 -1.48 -16.79 -3.97
CA ARG A 98 -2.59 -16.05 -3.33
C ARG A 98 -3.83 -16.92 -3.25
N GLN A 99 -4.66 -16.64 -2.25
CA GLN A 99 -5.87 -17.41 -2.03
C GLN A 99 -6.92 -17.08 -3.10
N THR A 100 -7.39 -18.12 -3.80
CA THR A 100 -8.53 -18.01 -4.71
C THR A 100 -9.80 -17.74 -3.91
N LEU A 101 -10.47 -16.64 -4.23
CA LEU A 101 -11.78 -16.30 -3.68
C LEU A 101 -12.88 -16.99 -4.48
N GLN A 102 -13.92 -17.43 -3.77
CA GLN A 102 -15.17 -17.90 -4.36
C GLN A 102 -16.28 -16.95 -3.91
N TYR A 103 -17.09 -16.47 -4.85
CA TYR A 103 -18.23 -15.60 -4.58
C TYR A 103 -19.43 -16.02 -5.40
N THR A 104 -20.62 -15.84 -4.84
CA THR A 104 -21.88 -16.22 -5.50
C THR A 104 -22.22 -15.16 -6.55
N LEU A 105 -22.40 -15.60 -7.79
CA LEU A 105 -22.83 -14.73 -8.88
C LEU A 105 -24.01 -15.41 -9.61
N PRO A 106 -25.19 -14.77 -9.68
CA PRO A 106 -26.39 -15.36 -10.30
C PRO A 106 -26.17 -15.80 -11.76
N THR A 107 -25.26 -15.13 -12.47
CA THR A 107 -24.97 -15.36 -13.90
C THR A 107 -23.89 -16.43 -14.13
N ALA A 108 -23.25 -16.96 -13.08
CA ALA A 108 -22.16 -17.92 -13.25
C ALA A 108 -22.67 -19.35 -13.52
N PRO A 109 -21.89 -20.20 -14.25
CA PRO A 109 -22.33 -21.55 -14.68
C PRO A 109 -22.74 -22.50 -13.55
N LYS A 110 -22.37 -22.20 -12.30
CA LYS A 110 -22.74 -22.96 -11.08
C LYS A 110 -23.25 -22.05 -9.95
N GLY A 111 -23.64 -20.81 -10.27
CA GLY A 111 -23.94 -19.79 -9.27
C GLY A 111 -22.71 -19.31 -8.46
N VAL A 112 -21.52 -19.84 -8.74
CA VAL A 112 -20.26 -19.52 -8.05
C VAL A 112 -19.23 -19.08 -9.08
N ALA A 113 -18.68 -17.89 -8.89
CA ALA A 113 -17.54 -17.36 -9.62
C ALA A 113 -16.28 -17.45 -8.76
N THR A 114 -15.13 -17.68 -9.41
CA THR A 114 -13.83 -17.75 -8.76
C THR A 114 -12.97 -16.56 -9.19
N TYR A 115 -12.17 -16.04 -8.26
CA TYR A 115 -11.21 -14.97 -8.52
C TYR A 115 -9.88 -15.30 -7.86
N THR A 116 -8.84 -15.43 -8.67
CA THR A 116 -7.46 -15.63 -8.19
C THR A 116 -6.69 -14.32 -8.35
N PRO A 117 -6.27 -13.67 -7.26
CA PRO A 117 -5.47 -12.46 -7.34
C PRO A 117 -4.06 -12.77 -7.87
N THR A 118 -3.50 -11.90 -8.70
CA THR A 118 -2.13 -12.05 -9.25
C THR A 118 -1.20 -10.96 -8.72
N SER A 119 -1.07 -9.83 -9.40
CA SER A 119 -0.36 -8.63 -8.94
C SER A 119 -1.35 -7.60 -8.41
N PRO A 120 -0.99 -6.76 -7.43
CA PRO A 120 -1.88 -5.70 -6.97
C PRO A 120 -2.08 -4.63 -8.05
N ASP A 121 -3.29 -4.09 -8.13
CA ASP A 121 -3.64 -3.01 -9.05
C ASP A 121 -3.11 -1.67 -8.56
N VAL A 122 -3.28 -1.43 -7.27
CA VAL A 122 -2.93 -0.19 -6.58
C VAL A 122 -2.17 -0.54 -5.32
N ILE A 123 -1.10 0.20 -5.06
CA ILE A 123 -0.29 0.10 -3.85
C ILE A 123 -0.47 1.41 -3.09
N LEU A 124 -1.10 1.35 -1.92
CA LEU A 124 -1.21 2.48 -1.01
C LEU A 124 -0.14 2.35 0.07
N THR A 125 0.68 3.38 0.29
CA THR A 125 1.69 3.35 1.35
C THR A 125 1.91 4.71 2.01
N ASN A 126 2.05 4.71 3.33
CA ASN A 126 2.50 5.87 4.14
C ASN A 126 3.84 5.61 4.83
N GLY A 127 4.47 4.47 4.56
CA GLY A 127 5.59 3.97 5.35
C GLY A 127 6.90 4.67 5.01
N PRO A 128 7.82 4.85 5.99
CA PRO A 128 9.10 5.51 5.77
C PRO A 128 10.01 4.65 4.89
N ALA A 129 10.83 3.75 5.44
CA ALA A 129 11.80 2.99 4.65
C ALA A 129 11.17 1.81 3.89
N THR A 130 10.36 0.99 4.57
CA THR A 130 9.69 -0.16 3.94
C THR A 130 8.73 0.27 2.83
N GLY A 131 8.00 1.38 3.00
CA GLY A 131 7.09 1.90 1.99
C GLY A 131 7.81 2.31 0.70
N VAL A 132 8.97 2.97 0.81
CA VAL A 132 9.83 3.31 -0.33
C VAL A 132 10.29 2.03 -1.04
N LEU A 133 10.74 1.02 -0.30
CA LEU A 133 11.20 -0.24 -0.88
C LEU A 133 10.08 -1.01 -1.60
N VAL A 134 8.85 -0.96 -1.11
CA VAL A 134 7.68 -1.53 -1.80
C VAL A 134 7.46 -0.84 -3.15
N LEU A 135 7.54 0.49 -3.21
CA LEU A 135 7.40 1.22 -4.47
C LEU A 135 8.59 1.00 -5.42
N ILE A 136 9.81 0.86 -4.90
CA ILE A 136 10.98 0.46 -5.69
C ILE A 136 10.78 -0.94 -6.27
N ALA A 137 10.32 -1.90 -5.47
CA ALA A 137 10.03 -3.26 -5.96
C ALA A 137 8.96 -3.24 -7.06
N ALA A 138 7.89 -2.48 -6.88
CA ALA A 138 6.86 -2.29 -7.91
C ALA A 138 7.42 -1.67 -9.19
N PHE A 139 8.25 -0.62 -9.06
CA PHE A 139 8.92 0.01 -10.18
C PHE A 139 9.83 -0.98 -10.93
N VAL A 140 10.64 -1.77 -10.21
CA VAL A 140 11.52 -2.79 -10.81
C VAL A 140 10.70 -3.85 -11.56
N LEU A 141 9.62 -4.36 -10.98
CA LEU A 141 8.78 -5.38 -11.62
C LEU A 141 8.09 -4.85 -12.89
N ARG A 142 7.67 -3.58 -12.89
CA ARG A 142 7.12 -2.91 -14.07
C ARG A 142 8.20 -2.66 -15.13
N PHE A 143 9.37 -2.18 -14.70
CA PHE A 143 10.50 -1.90 -15.58
C PHE A 143 11.00 -3.16 -16.29
N LEU A 144 11.03 -4.30 -15.59
CA LEU A 144 11.41 -5.60 -16.16
C LEU A 144 10.30 -6.25 -17.01
N GLY A 145 9.12 -5.63 -17.13
CA GLY A 145 8.00 -6.19 -17.89
C GLY A 145 7.34 -7.44 -17.28
N ILE A 146 7.67 -7.77 -16.03
CA ILE A 146 7.08 -8.92 -15.30
C ILE A 146 5.60 -8.64 -14.99
N VAL A 147 5.24 -7.37 -14.85
CA VAL A 147 3.90 -6.89 -14.52
C VAL A 147 3.47 -5.85 -15.54
N GLY A 148 2.23 -5.94 -16.03
CA GLY A 148 1.69 -5.01 -17.02
C GLY A 148 1.69 -3.56 -16.52
N GLY A 149 1.91 -2.60 -17.43
CA GLY A 149 2.11 -1.18 -17.09
C GLY A 149 0.95 -0.50 -16.33
N GLU A 150 -0.25 -1.09 -16.41
CA GLU A 150 -1.48 -0.62 -15.75
C GLU A 150 -1.63 -1.09 -14.29
N ARG A 151 -0.82 -2.06 -13.85
CA ARG A 151 -0.86 -2.61 -12.49
C ARG A 151 0.19 -1.93 -11.60
N MET A 152 0.08 -2.17 -10.29
CA MET A 152 0.99 -1.64 -9.26
C MET A 152 1.11 -0.11 -9.25
N ARG A 153 0.01 0.60 -9.49
CA ARG A 153 -0.02 2.07 -9.39
C ARG A 153 0.17 2.48 -7.93
N GLY A 154 1.23 3.22 -7.64
CA GLY A 154 1.61 3.70 -6.33
C GLY A 154 0.87 4.98 -5.93
N VAL A 155 0.23 4.94 -4.77
CA VAL A 155 -0.29 6.11 -4.07
C VAL A 155 0.50 6.25 -2.77
N TYR A 156 1.32 7.29 -2.70
CA TYR A 156 2.05 7.63 -1.50
C TYR A 156 1.28 8.67 -0.68
N VAL A 157 1.24 8.47 0.63
CA VAL A 157 0.59 9.39 1.56
C VAL A 157 1.63 9.82 2.59
N GLU A 158 2.09 11.06 2.47
CA GLU A 158 2.98 11.66 3.45
C GLU A 158 2.18 11.99 4.72
N SER A 159 2.69 11.52 5.86
CA SER A 159 1.99 11.57 7.15
C SER A 159 2.33 12.83 7.95
N TRP A 160 1.45 13.19 8.90
CA TRP A 160 1.63 14.29 9.87
C TRP A 160 2.90 14.22 10.75
N ALA A 161 3.69 13.16 10.65
CA ALA A 161 4.90 12.98 11.47
C ALA A 161 5.91 14.14 11.30
N ARG A 162 5.85 14.90 10.21
CA ARG A 162 6.67 16.11 10.02
C ARG A 162 5.93 17.21 9.28
N VAL A 163 5.33 18.15 10.02
CA VAL A 163 4.59 19.29 9.45
C VAL A 163 5.48 20.41 8.87
N GLY A 164 6.79 20.40 9.15
CA GLY A 164 7.74 21.42 8.67
C GLY A 164 8.33 21.17 7.27
N GLY A 165 8.06 20.02 6.65
CA GLY A 165 8.54 19.69 5.31
C GLY A 165 8.54 18.19 5.03
N LEU A 166 8.73 17.82 3.76
CA LEU A 166 8.71 16.41 3.33
C LEU A 166 9.71 15.55 4.09
N SER A 167 9.29 14.33 4.40
CA SER A 167 10.16 13.30 4.95
C SER A 167 11.24 12.93 3.93
N LEU A 168 12.32 12.29 4.39
CA LEU A 168 13.35 11.76 3.48
C LEU A 168 12.73 10.77 2.48
N SER A 169 11.82 9.91 2.94
CA SER A 169 11.06 8.99 2.10
C SER A 169 10.22 9.72 1.06
N GLY A 170 9.50 10.76 1.47
CA GLY A 170 8.72 11.60 0.57
C GLY A 170 9.57 12.26 -0.50
N ARG A 171 10.74 12.80 -0.13
CA ARG A 171 11.69 13.38 -1.09
C ARG A 171 12.22 12.34 -2.09
N ILE A 172 12.55 11.14 -1.63
CA ILE A 172 13.01 10.05 -2.51
C ILE A 172 11.90 9.64 -3.48
N ILE A 173 10.68 9.41 -2.98
CA ILE A 173 9.53 8.99 -3.80
C ILE A 173 9.17 10.07 -4.82
N GLU A 174 9.15 11.33 -4.41
CA GLU A 174 8.88 12.46 -5.31
C GLU A 174 9.97 12.62 -6.37
N GLY A 175 11.24 12.62 -5.95
CA GLY A 175 12.40 12.83 -6.81
C GLY A 175 12.56 11.72 -7.84
N MET A 176 12.38 10.46 -7.44
CA MET A 176 12.43 9.30 -8.34
C MET A 176 11.14 9.08 -9.12
N GLY A 177 10.04 9.76 -8.77
CA GLY A 177 8.73 9.57 -9.41
C GLY A 177 8.13 8.18 -9.18
N LEU A 178 8.36 7.58 -8.01
CA LEU A 178 7.93 6.21 -7.70
C LEU A 178 6.43 6.06 -7.42
N ALA A 179 5.72 7.17 -7.17
CA ALA A 179 4.30 7.18 -6.93
C ALA A 179 3.59 8.05 -7.98
N GLU A 180 2.54 7.49 -8.58
CA GLU A 180 1.65 8.19 -9.50
C GLU A 180 0.85 9.29 -8.80
N ARG A 181 0.48 9.07 -7.53
CA ARG A 181 -0.15 10.10 -6.70
C ARG A 181 0.63 10.29 -5.41
N PHE A 182 0.99 11.53 -5.14
CA PHE A 182 1.66 11.93 -3.91
C PHE A 182 0.72 12.80 -3.10
N LEU A 183 0.11 12.22 -2.07
CA LEU A 183 -0.82 12.91 -1.18
C LEU A 183 -0.08 13.45 0.04
N VAL A 184 -0.26 14.73 0.36
CA VAL A 184 0.16 15.32 1.63
C VAL A 184 -1.06 15.57 2.50
N GLN A 185 -0.92 15.35 3.81
CA GLN A 185 -2.03 15.56 4.73
C GLN A 185 -2.16 17.02 5.21
N TRP A 186 -1.12 17.84 5.07
CA TRP A 186 -1.12 19.25 5.46
C TRP A 186 -0.87 20.15 4.24
N GLU A 187 -1.60 21.26 4.15
CA GLU A 187 -1.55 22.19 3.01
C GLU A 187 -0.13 22.74 2.76
N PRO A 188 0.67 23.17 3.77
CA PRO A 188 2.04 23.60 3.53
C PRO A 188 2.95 22.53 2.90
N GLY A 189 2.57 21.24 2.98
CA GLY A 189 3.28 20.13 2.36
C GLY A 189 3.32 20.18 0.83
N LEU A 190 2.38 20.91 0.20
CA LEU A 190 2.39 21.20 -1.23
C LEU A 190 3.67 21.92 -1.69
N GLY A 191 4.34 22.60 -0.76
CA GLY A 191 5.53 23.37 -1.04
C GLY A 191 5.24 24.69 -1.73
N ARG A 192 6.30 25.44 -2.01
CA ARG A 192 6.25 26.80 -2.57
C ARG A 192 6.54 26.86 -4.08
N ASN A 193 6.98 25.77 -4.67
CA ASN A 193 7.47 25.74 -6.04
C ASN A 193 6.39 25.21 -6.99
N GLY A 194 6.19 25.89 -8.12
CA GLY A 194 5.21 25.53 -9.15
C GLY A 194 3.89 26.29 -9.04
N ARG A 195 3.01 26.08 -10.02
CA ARG A 195 1.66 26.67 -10.04
C ARG A 195 0.73 25.85 -9.13
N GLU A 196 -0.10 26.55 -8.37
CA GLU A 196 -1.19 25.94 -7.60
C GLU A 196 -2.38 25.73 -8.54
N GLU A 197 -2.94 24.52 -8.51
CA GLU A 197 -4.08 24.08 -9.30
C GLU A 197 -5.17 23.57 -8.36
N GLU A 198 -6.42 23.94 -8.61
CA GLU A 198 -7.56 23.40 -7.86
C GLU A 198 -7.93 22.02 -8.40
N ILE A 199 -8.12 21.06 -7.49
CA ILE A 199 -8.62 19.74 -7.84
C ILE A 199 -10.15 19.80 -7.75
N VAL A 200 -10.82 19.71 -8.90
CA VAL A 200 -12.29 19.72 -8.98
C VAL A 200 -12.78 18.30 -9.26
N GLU A 201 -13.62 17.76 -8.36
CA GLU A 201 -14.32 16.50 -8.56
C GLU A 201 -15.83 16.77 -8.52
N THR A 202 -16.55 16.31 -9.56
CA THR A 202 -18.01 16.46 -9.68
C THR A 202 -18.48 17.92 -9.50
N GLY A 203 -17.72 18.87 -10.07
CA GLY A 203 -18.03 20.30 -10.02
C GLY A 203 -17.74 21.00 -8.68
N LYS A 204 -17.15 20.32 -7.69
CA LYS A 204 -16.73 20.92 -6.41
C LYS A 204 -15.22 20.89 -6.26
N VAL A 205 -14.64 21.95 -5.71
CA VAL A 205 -13.22 21.98 -5.33
C VAL A 205 -13.04 21.05 -4.13
N VAL A 206 -12.29 19.97 -4.33
CA VAL A 206 -12.01 18.93 -3.32
C VAL A 206 -10.58 19.00 -2.79
N GLY A 207 -9.74 19.87 -3.34
CA GLY A 207 -8.36 20.01 -2.91
C GLY A 207 -7.54 20.93 -3.79
N LYS A 208 -6.23 20.93 -3.51
CA LYS A 208 -5.22 21.70 -4.22
C LYS A 208 -4.09 20.78 -4.67
N ARG A 209 -3.51 21.07 -5.82
CA ARG A 209 -2.35 20.38 -6.37
C ARG A 209 -1.25 21.39 -6.65
N ARG A 210 -0.02 20.98 -6.40
CA ARG A 210 1.17 21.73 -6.80
C ARG A 210 2.23 20.76 -7.31
N GLY A 211 2.52 20.81 -8.60
CA GLY A 211 3.41 19.85 -9.26
C GLY A 211 2.93 18.40 -9.09
N ARG A 212 3.75 17.57 -8.44
CA ARG A 212 3.42 16.15 -8.18
C ARG A 212 2.62 15.93 -6.89
N ARG A 213 2.45 16.95 -6.05
CA ARG A 213 1.84 16.85 -4.73
C ARG A 213 0.39 17.28 -4.77
N GLU A 214 -0.46 16.55 -4.07
CA GLU A 214 -1.88 16.82 -3.92
C GLU A 214 -2.24 16.90 -2.43
N TRP A 215 -3.08 17.87 -2.09
CA TRP A 215 -3.70 18.03 -0.78
C TRP A 215 -5.21 18.03 -0.97
N ARG A 216 -5.92 17.16 -0.26
CA ARG A 216 -7.38 16.97 -0.37
C ARG A 216 -8.11 17.19 0.96
N GLY A 217 -7.56 18.07 1.80
CA GLY A 217 -8.02 18.24 3.17
C GLY A 217 -7.53 17.14 4.11
N PHE A 218 -8.13 17.10 5.30
CA PHE A 218 -7.79 16.11 6.32
C PHE A 218 -8.32 14.73 5.92
N LEU A 219 -7.41 13.79 5.66
CA LEU A 219 -7.75 12.39 5.35
C LEU A 219 -8.10 11.55 6.59
N VAL A 220 -8.28 12.20 7.75
CA VAL A 220 -8.62 11.57 9.03
C VAL A 220 -9.84 12.29 9.56
N GLU A 221 -11.01 11.70 9.32
CA GLU A 221 -12.22 11.88 10.14
C GLU A 221 -12.45 10.58 10.91
#